data_AF-A0A9Q5FR81-F1
#
_entry.id   AF-A0A9Q5FR81-F1
#
_cell.length_a   1.000
_cell.length_b   1.000
_cell.length_c   1.000
_cell.angle_alpha   90.00
_cell.angle_beta   90.00
_cell.angle_gamma   90.00
#
_symmetry.space_group_name_H-M   'P 1'
#
loop_
_entity.id
_entity.type
_entity.pdbx_description
1 polymer ?
#
loop_
_entity_poly.entity_id
_entity_poly.type
_entity_poly.pdbx_seq_one_letter_code
_entity_poly.pdbx_strand_id
1 'polypeptide(L)'
;MAFESTPPTGSTKLIEVVKIVFLSLGGLGVILPTYISAFNAIEARSTQVLENTFRLIEKWDDPMMFAARKFTRQLKAEKSKLSDESLVAKIENDQDLKQSIILVLNYFDQIRVSEETGRIDAVLFNRSLGPVMEDYHHRFRPYVATLGERHLADWDEVLKLSKKTS
;
A
#
# COMPACT_ATOMS: atom_id res chain seq x y z
N MET A 1 -37.13 33.30 19.88
CA MET A 1 -36.56 34.09 20.99
C MET A 1 -36.03 35.37 20.37
N ALA A 2 -36.79 36.47 20.49
CA ALA A 2 -36.36 37.77 19.99
C ALA A 2 -35.44 38.42 21.02
N PHE A 3 -34.33 39.01 20.59
CA PHE A 3 -33.35 39.66 21.46
C PHE A 3 -33.98 40.90 22.13
N GLU A 4 -34.29 40.79 23.42
CA GLU A 4 -34.79 41.89 24.27
C GLU A 4 -33.66 42.64 25.03
N SER A 5 -32.40 42.43 24.68
CA SER A 5 -31.32 43.24 25.26
C SER A 5 -31.30 44.65 24.65
N THR A 6 -31.22 45.67 25.51
CA THR A 6 -30.97 47.05 25.08
C THR A 6 -29.60 47.12 24.40
N PRO A 7 -29.52 47.69 23.17
CA PRO A 7 -28.25 47.79 22.47
C PRO A 7 -27.27 48.70 23.24
N PRO A 8 -25.95 48.42 23.19
CA PRO A 8 -24.95 49.21 23.89
C PRO A 8 -24.94 50.67 23.41
N THR A 9 -24.53 51.58 24.29
CA THR A 9 -24.55 53.03 24.05
C THR A 9 -23.78 53.38 22.76
N GLY A 10 -24.47 53.98 21.79
CA GLY A 10 -23.91 54.29 20.46
C GLY A 10 -24.19 53.24 19.37
N SER A 11 -24.98 52.20 19.65
CA SER A 11 -25.39 51.18 18.68
C SER A 11 -26.91 51.08 18.53
N THR A 12 -27.38 50.66 17.35
CA THR A 12 -28.80 50.37 17.09
C THR A 12 -29.02 48.87 16.93
N LYS A 13 -30.24 48.39 17.16
CA LYS A 13 -30.59 46.97 16.95
C LYS A 13 -30.22 46.47 15.55
N LEU A 14 -30.36 47.33 14.52
CA LEU A 14 -29.97 47.02 13.15
C LEU A 14 -28.44 46.82 13.01
N ILE A 15 -27.65 47.70 13.62
CA ILE A 15 -26.18 47.60 13.60
C ILE A 15 -25.69 46.32 14.28
N GLU A 16 -26.30 45.94 15.41
CA GLU A 16 -25.95 44.68 16.09
C GLU A 16 -26.31 43.45 15.25
N VAL A 17 -27.47 43.44 14.59
CA VAL A 17 -27.84 42.36 13.65
C VAL A 17 -26.82 42.26 12.51
N VAL A 18 -26.41 43.39 11.93
CA VAL A 18 -25.42 43.41 10.85
C VAL A 18 -24.07 42.86 11.32
N LYS A 19 -23.59 43.24 12.51
CA LYS A 19 -22.36 42.69 13.09
C LYS A 19 -22.43 41.18 13.28
N ILE A 20 -23.53 40.67 13.82
CA ILE A 20 -23.74 39.22 14.03
C ILE A 20 -23.75 38.48 12.69
N VAL A 21 -24.40 39.03 11.66
CA VAL A 21 -24.42 38.45 10.32
C VAL A 21 -23.01 38.42 9.72
N PHE A 22 -22.27 39.52 9.74
CA PHE A 22 -20.89 39.55 9.21
C PHE A 22 -19.93 38.67 10.02
N LEU A 23 -20.08 38.59 11.34
CA LEU A 23 -19.29 37.68 12.18
C LEU A 23 -19.58 36.22 11.81
N SER A 24 -20.86 35.88 11.60
CA SER A 24 -21.28 34.54 11.19
C SER A 24 -20.80 34.20 9.77
N LEU A 25 -20.88 35.14 8.83
CA LEU A 25 -20.35 34.99 7.48
C LEU A 25 -18.82 34.84 7.48
N GLY A 26 -18.12 35.60 8.33
CA GLY A 26 -16.68 35.46 8.53
C GLY A 26 -16.31 34.08 9.09
N GLY A 27 -17.05 33.58 10.07
CA GLY A 27 -16.89 32.23 10.61
C GLY A 27 -17.14 31.15 9.54
N LEU A 28 -18.23 31.27 8.77
CA LEU A 28 -18.51 30.37 7.64
C LEU A 28 -17.41 30.42 6.56
N GLY A 29 -16.85 31.61 6.33
CA GLY A 29 -15.75 31.84 5.39
C GLY A 29 -14.45 31.11 5.76
N VAL A 30 -14.28 30.67 7.01
CA VAL A 30 -13.14 29.84 7.44
C VAL A 30 -13.51 28.36 7.50
N ILE A 31 -14.69 28.05 8.04
CA ILE A 31 -15.16 26.67 8.20
C ILE A 31 -15.30 25.98 6.83
N LEU A 32 -15.91 26.65 5.84
CA LEU A 32 -16.18 26.04 4.55
C LEU A 32 -14.89 25.71 3.77
N PRO A 33 -13.90 26.62 3.62
CA PRO A 33 -12.63 26.27 2.97
C PRO A 33 -11.85 25.18 3.72
N THR A 34 -11.89 25.19 5.06
CA THR A 34 -11.24 24.14 5.87
C THR A 34 -11.87 22.78 5.60
N TYR A 35 -13.21 22.72 5.55
CA TYR A 35 -13.96 21.52 5.21
C TYR A 35 -13.64 21.01 3.79
N ILE A 36 -13.67 21.89 2.79
CA ILE A 36 -13.33 21.53 1.40
C ILE A 36 -11.89 21.03 1.30
N SER A 37 -10.95 21.69 1.98
CA SER A 37 -9.54 21.28 1.97
C SER A 37 -9.34 19.90 2.60
N ALA A 38 -10.03 19.64 3.71
CA ALA A 38 -9.99 18.33 4.36
C ALA A 38 -10.57 17.23 3.45
N PHE A 39 -11.70 17.51 2.79
CA PHE A 39 -12.32 16.57 1.86
C PHE A 39 -11.41 16.28 0.66
N ASN A 40 -10.84 17.31 0.05
CA ASN A 40 -9.90 17.17 -1.07
C ASN A 40 -8.65 16.37 -0.68
N ALA A 41 -8.14 16.56 0.55
CA ALA A 41 -6.99 15.80 1.03
C ALA A 41 -7.31 14.30 1.21
N ILE A 42 -8.51 13.97 1.69
CA ILE A 42 -8.98 12.59 1.82
C ILE A 42 -9.14 11.95 0.43
N GLU A 43 -9.78 12.66 -0.50
CA GLU A 43 -9.96 12.21 -1.88
C GLU A 43 -8.60 11.99 -2.56
N ALA A 44 -7.69 12.96 -2.48
CA ALA A 44 -6.35 12.84 -3.03
C ALA A 44 -5.58 11.64 -2.46
N ARG A 45 -5.69 11.39 -1.15
CA ARG A 45 -5.10 10.20 -0.52
C ARG A 45 -5.69 8.91 -1.08
N SER A 46 -7.00 8.84 -1.26
CA SER A 46 -7.66 7.65 -1.82
C SER A 46 -7.21 7.36 -3.25
N THR A 47 -7.12 8.39 -4.10
CA THR A 47 -6.59 8.29 -5.46
C THR A 47 -5.14 7.85 -5.47
N GLN A 48 -4.31 8.40 -4.56
CA GLN A 48 -2.90 8.03 -4.46
C GLN A 48 -2.71 6.56 -4.04
N VAL A 49 -3.52 6.06 -3.11
CA VAL A 49 -3.51 4.64 -2.71
C VAL A 49 -3.83 3.75 -3.91
N LEU A 50 -4.84 4.11 -4.68
CA LEU A 50 -5.23 3.38 -5.88
C LEU A 50 -4.12 3.41 -6.95
N GLU A 51 -3.56 4.58 -7.23
CA GLU A 51 -2.49 4.74 -8.21
C GLU A 51 -1.23 3.98 -7.81
N ASN A 52 -0.81 4.04 -6.54
CA ASN A 52 0.31 3.26 -6.03
C ASN A 52 0.05 1.76 -6.19
N THR A 53 -1.19 1.31 -5.95
CA THR A 53 -1.58 -0.10 -6.11
C THR A 53 -1.38 -0.55 -7.55
N PHE A 54 -1.90 0.22 -8.52
CA PHE A 54 -1.71 -0.09 -9.94
C PHE A 54 -0.25 -0.03 -10.37
N ARG A 55 0.53 0.96 -9.91
CA ARG A 55 1.97 1.04 -10.21
C ARG A 55 2.74 -0.18 -9.72
N LEU A 56 2.39 -0.73 -8.56
CA LEU A 56 3.02 -1.98 -8.10
C LEU A 56 2.62 -3.15 -9.00
N ILE A 57 1.33 -3.28 -9.34
CA ILE A 57 0.86 -4.33 -10.27
C ILE A 57 1.58 -4.22 -11.61
N GLU A 58 1.69 -3.03 -12.20
CA GLU A 58 2.40 -2.80 -13.46
C GLU A 58 3.88 -3.16 -13.36
N LYS A 59 4.53 -2.85 -12.23
CA LYS A 59 5.94 -3.19 -11.98
C LYS A 59 6.18 -4.70 -12.01
N TRP A 60 5.20 -5.53 -11.64
CA TRP A 60 5.32 -6.99 -11.78
C TRP A 60 5.54 -7.45 -13.22
N ASP A 61 5.02 -6.68 -14.18
CA ASP A 61 5.13 -6.94 -15.61
C ASP A 61 6.19 -6.09 -16.31
N ASP A 62 7.03 -5.38 -15.54
CA ASP A 62 8.19 -4.69 -16.12
C ASP A 62 9.17 -5.70 -16.78
N PRO A 63 9.98 -5.26 -17.76
CA PRO A 63 10.88 -6.17 -18.49
C PRO A 63 11.88 -6.91 -17.58
N MET A 64 12.31 -6.29 -16.49
CA MET A 64 13.31 -6.84 -15.58
C MET A 64 12.70 -7.94 -14.70
N MET A 65 11.51 -7.70 -14.16
CA MET A 65 10.70 -8.67 -13.42
C MET A 65 10.26 -9.80 -14.33
N PHE A 66 9.86 -9.51 -15.58
CA PHE A 66 9.57 -10.55 -16.56
C PHE A 66 10.78 -11.47 -16.82
N ALA A 67 11.97 -10.89 -16.99
CA ALA A 67 13.21 -11.66 -17.16
C ALA A 67 13.50 -12.53 -15.92
N ALA A 68 13.43 -11.97 -14.71
CA ALA A 68 13.63 -12.72 -13.47
C ALA A 68 12.63 -13.88 -13.32
N ARG A 69 11.35 -13.65 -13.66
CA ARG A 69 10.30 -14.69 -13.64
C ARG A 69 10.57 -15.83 -14.62
N LYS A 70 11.32 -15.59 -15.71
CA LYS A 70 11.66 -16.66 -16.66
C LYS A 70 12.56 -17.72 -16.00
N PHE A 71 13.54 -17.29 -15.21
CA PHE A 71 14.42 -18.18 -14.46
C PHE A 71 13.67 -18.94 -13.36
N THR A 72 12.76 -18.27 -12.65
CA THR A 72 11.97 -18.93 -11.58
C THR A 72 10.93 -19.91 -12.12
N ARG A 73 10.46 -19.75 -13.37
CA ARG A 73 9.56 -20.69 -14.06
C ARG A 73 10.26 -22.01 -14.41
N GLN A 74 11.51 -21.96 -14.85
CA GLN A 74 12.30 -23.18 -15.09
C GLN A 74 12.45 -23.97 -13.80
N LEU A 75 12.76 -23.28 -12.70
CA LEU A 75 12.83 -23.88 -11.37
C LEU A 75 11.48 -24.48 -10.91
N LYS A 76 10.35 -23.85 -11.24
CA LYS A 76 9.00 -24.37 -10.95
C LYS A 76 8.77 -25.74 -11.59
N ALA A 77 9.16 -25.88 -12.86
CA ALA A 77 8.97 -27.12 -13.61
C ALA A 77 9.79 -28.29 -13.03
N GLU A 78 10.92 -27.98 -12.40
CA GLU A 78 11.83 -28.96 -11.82
C GLU A 78 11.58 -29.21 -10.32
N LYS A 79 10.82 -28.34 -9.64
CA LYS A 79 10.63 -28.39 -8.19
C LYS A 79 10.09 -29.73 -7.69
N SER A 80 9.19 -30.38 -8.43
CA SER A 80 8.64 -31.69 -8.05
C SER A 80 9.68 -32.82 -8.00
N LYS A 81 10.89 -32.57 -8.54
CA LYS A 81 12.00 -33.51 -8.63
C LYS A 81 13.19 -33.11 -7.75
N LEU A 82 13.14 -31.94 -7.10
CA LEU A 82 14.24 -31.39 -6.31
C LEU A 82 13.90 -31.48 -4.82
N SER A 83 14.85 -31.94 -4.00
CA SER A 83 14.77 -31.76 -2.55
C SER A 83 15.00 -30.29 -2.18
N ASP A 84 14.62 -29.90 -0.97
CA ASP A 84 14.84 -28.55 -0.46
C ASP A 84 16.34 -28.20 -0.40
N GLU A 85 17.22 -29.14 -0.04
CA GLU A 85 18.67 -28.90 -0.05
C GLU A 85 19.20 -28.73 -1.47
N SER A 86 18.69 -29.55 -2.41
CA SER A 86 19.09 -29.48 -3.83
C SER A 86 18.65 -28.16 -4.48
N LEU A 87 17.49 -27.64 -4.08
CA LEU A 87 16.99 -26.34 -4.49
C LEU A 87 17.92 -25.21 -4.02
N VAL A 88 18.27 -25.20 -2.73
CA VAL A 88 19.18 -24.21 -2.15
C VAL A 88 20.54 -24.27 -2.84
N ALA A 89 21.10 -25.46 -3.02
CA ALA A 89 22.37 -25.65 -3.70
C ALA A 89 22.33 -25.14 -5.14
N LYS A 90 21.24 -25.39 -5.88
CA LYS A 90 21.07 -24.88 -7.25
C LYS A 90 21.03 -23.36 -7.28
N ILE A 91 20.33 -22.72 -6.34
CA ILE A 91 20.24 -21.26 -6.25
C ILE A 91 21.60 -20.65 -5.92
N GLU A 92 22.35 -21.23 -4.97
CA GLU A 92 23.65 -20.69 -4.57
C GLU A 92 24.73 -20.83 -5.66
N ASN A 93 24.66 -21.89 -6.48
CA ASN A 93 25.64 -22.15 -7.53
C ASN A 93 25.36 -21.44 -8.87
N ASP A 94 24.16 -20.87 -9.06
CA ASP A 94 23.77 -20.13 -10.27
C ASP A 94 23.54 -18.65 -9.90
N GLN A 95 24.51 -17.80 -10.24
CA GLN A 95 24.48 -16.37 -9.87
C GLN A 95 23.31 -15.61 -10.51
N ASP A 96 22.96 -15.92 -11.76
CA ASP A 96 21.88 -15.24 -12.49
C ASP A 96 20.51 -15.64 -11.89
N LEU A 97 20.35 -16.92 -11.55
CA LEU A 97 19.17 -17.41 -10.84
C LEU A 97 19.06 -16.80 -9.45
N LYS A 98 20.16 -16.73 -8.69
CA LYS A 98 20.20 -16.13 -7.36
C LYS A 98 19.76 -14.67 -7.40
N GLN A 99 20.32 -13.88 -8.31
CA GLN A 99 19.96 -12.47 -8.47
C GLN A 99 18.48 -12.30 -8.88
N SER A 100 17.99 -13.16 -9.78
CA SER A 100 16.59 -13.15 -10.19
C SER A 100 15.64 -13.45 -9.03
N ILE A 101 15.99 -14.41 -8.17
CA ILE A 101 15.21 -14.74 -6.97
C ILE A 101 15.24 -13.59 -5.98
N ILE A 102 16.42 -13.04 -5.68
CA ILE A 102 16.58 -11.88 -4.78
C ILE A 102 15.73 -10.71 -5.27
N LEU A 103 15.73 -10.42 -6.58
CA LEU A 103 14.91 -9.35 -7.14
C LEU A 103 13.41 -9.56 -6.89
N VAL A 104 12.93 -10.80 -7.04
CA VAL A 104 11.54 -11.14 -6.76
C VAL A 104 11.22 -11.05 -5.27
N LEU A 105 12.12 -11.52 -4.39
CA LEU A 105 11.96 -11.38 -2.94
C LEU A 105 11.87 -9.90 -2.54
N ASN A 106 12.75 -9.05 -3.07
CA ASN A 106 12.74 -7.61 -2.83
C ASN A 106 11.45 -6.94 -3.30
N TYR A 107 10.90 -7.39 -4.43
CA TYR A 107 9.62 -6.88 -4.93
C TYR A 107 8.47 -7.21 -3.96
N PHE A 108 8.42 -8.44 -3.42
CA PHE A 108 7.40 -8.81 -2.45
C PHE A 108 7.57 -8.14 -1.09
N ASP A 109 8.81 -7.92 -0.64
CA ASP A 109 9.05 -7.12 0.56
C ASP A 109 8.63 -5.66 0.37
N GLN A 110 8.88 -5.08 -0.81
CA GLN A 110 8.38 -3.74 -1.15
C GLN A 110 6.85 -3.66 -1.03
N ILE A 111 6.13 -4.71 -1.45
CA ILE A 111 4.68 -4.78 -1.34
C ILE A 111 4.25 -4.86 0.13
N ARG A 112 4.90 -5.72 0.92
CA ARG A 112 4.66 -5.88 2.36
C ARG A 112 4.78 -4.54 3.09
N VAL A 113 5.90 -3.84 2.93
CA VAL A 113 6.14 -2.52 3.52
C VAL A 113 5.13 -1.47 3.00
N SER A 114 4.74 -1.56 1.73
CA SER A 114 3.74 -0.64 1.16
C SER A 114 2.35 -0.85 1.77
N GLU A 115 2.02 -2.08 2.15
CA GLU A 115 0.78 -2.40 2.86
C GLU A 115 0.83 -1.94 4.32
N GLU A 116 1.91 -2.23 5.04
CA GLU A 116 2.11 -1.80 6.43
C GLU A 116 2.01 -0.28 6.59
N THR A 117 2.47 0.46 5.59
CA THR A 117 2.42 1.93 5.57
C THR A 117 1.11 2.51 5.02
N GLY A 118 0.14 1.66 4.66
CA GLY A 118 -1.16 2.07 4.14
C GLY A 118 -1.09 2.83 2.81
N ARG A 119 -0.07 2.53 1.99
CA ARG A 119 0.17 3.19 0.69
C ARG A 119 -0.54 2.52 -0.47
N ILE A 120 -1.07 1.31 -0.26
CA ILE A 120 -1.76 0.50 -1.27
C ILE A 120 -3.05 -0.09 -0.73
N ASP A 121 -3.95 -0.42 -1.64
CA ASP A 121 -5.11 -1.26 -1.38
C ASP A 121 -4.69 -2.73 -1.54
N ALA A 122 -4.43 -3.38 -0.41
CA ALA A 122 -4.02 -4.77 -0.34
C ALA A 122 -5.07 -5.72 -0.94
N VAL A 123 -6.36 -5.44 -0.74
CA VAL A 123 -7.44 -6.29 -1.23
C VAL A 123 -7.48 -6.26 -2.75
N LEU A 124 -7.38 -5.06 -3.33
CA LEU A 124 -7.30 -4.89 -4.79
C LEU A 124 -6.03 -5.54 -5.35
N PHE A 125 -4.89 -5.33 -4.70
CA PHE A 125 -3.61 -5.93 -5.10
C PHE A 125 -3.68 -7.46 -5.16
N ASN A 126 -4.23 -8.07 -4.11
CA ASN A 126 -4.29 -9.53 -3.97
C ASN A 126 -5.22 -10.21 -4.98
N ARG A 127 -6.26 -9.51 -5.45
CA ARG A 127 -7.10 -10.01 -6.55
C ARG A 127 -6.29 -10.27 -7.81
N SER A 128 -5.19 -9.53 -8.02
CA SER A 128 -4.29 -9.72 -9.16
C SER A 128 -3.14 -10.68 -8.84
N LEU A 129 -2.41 -10.42 -7.75
CA LEU A 129 -1.12 -11.07 -7.48
C LEU A 129 -1.10 -11.99 -6.26
N GLY A 130 -2.18 -12.11 -5.50
CA GLY A 130 -2.25 -12.97 -4.30
C GLY A 130 -1.87 -14.44 -4.57
N PRO A 131 -2.47 -15.12 -5.57
CA PRO A 131 -2.10 -16.50 -5.91
C PRO A 131 -0.64 -16.64 -6.35
N VAL A 132 -0.08 -15.59 -6.96
CA VAL A 132 1.31 -15.57 -7.41
C VAL A 132 2.24 -15.44 -6.21
N MET A 133 1.95 -14.55 -5.26
CA MET A 133 2.71 -14.42 -4.02
C MET A 133 2.74 -15.74 -3.24
N GLU A 134 1.61 -16.44 -3.14
CA GLU A 134 1.52 -17.73 -2.44
C GLU A 134 2.38 -18.82 -3.11
N ASP A 135 2.32 -18.92 -4.45
CA ASP A 135 3.15 -19.86 -5.22
C ASP A 135 4.66 -19.60 -5.03
N TYR A 136 5.06 -18.33 -5.03
CA TYR A 136 6.46 -17.95 -4.79
C TYR A 136 6.87 -18.17 -3.35
N HIS A 137 5.98 -17.89 -2.39
CA HIS A 137 6.23 -18.14 -0.97
C HIS A 137 6.62 -19.60 -0.74
N HIS A 138 5.76 -20.52 -1.17
CA HIS A 138 6.01 -21.94 -1.01
C HIS A 138 7.19 -22.45 -1.84
N ARG A 139 7.50 -21.83 -2.99
CA ARG A 139 8.67 -22.21 -3.81
C ARG A 139 9.98 -21.85 -3.14
N PHE A 140 10.09 -20.64 -2.63
CA PHE A 140 11.38 -20.09 -2.20
C PHE A 140 11.58 -20.09 -0.70
N ARG A 141 10.59 -20.54 0.09
CA ARG A 141 10.72 -20.68 1.53
C ARG A 141 12.00 -21.41 1.98
N PRO A 142 12.43 -22.54 1.37
CA PRO A 142 13.67 -23.22 1.78
C PRO A 142 14.91 -22.34 1.63
N TYR A 143 14.97 -21.55 0.54
CA TYR A 143 16.06 -20.59 0.31
C TYR A 143 15.98 -19.40 1.27
N VAL A 144 14.79 -18.83 1.48
CA VAL A 144 14.64 -17.71 2.42
C VAL A 144 15.04 -18.11 3.84
N ALA A 145 14.78 -19.35 4.25
CA ALA A 145 15.18 -19.87 5.55
C ALA A 145 16.71 -19.85 5.76
N THR A 146 17.52 -19.91 4.70
CA THR A 146 18.99 -19.82 4.83
C THR A 146 19.49 -18.39 5.02
N LEU A 147 18.68 -17.38 4.69
CA LEU A 147 19.02 -15.96 4.83
C LEU A 147 18.89 -15.47 6.28
N GLY A 148 18.16 -16.21 7.13
CA GLY A 148 18.02 -15.95 8.56
C GLY A 148 16.56 -15.87 9.02
N GLU A 149 16.35 -15.94 10.35
CA GLU A 149 15.01 -16.00 10.96
C GLU A 149 14.16 -14.77 10.63
N ARG A 150 14.77 -13.58 10.59
CA ARG A 150 14.06 -12.34 10.27
C ARG A 150 13.49 -12.36 8.86
N HIS A 151 14.30 -12.74 7.87
CA HIS A 151 13.85 -12.86 6.49
C HIS A 151 12.72 -13.89 6.34
N LEU A 152 12.77 -14.98 7.09
CA LEU A 152 11.72 -15.98 7.09
C LEU A 152 10.42 -15.44 7.70
N ALA A 153 10.50 -14.67 8.79
CA ALA A 153 9.35 -14.02 9.40
C ALA A 153 8.69 -12.99 8.45
N ASP A 154 9.50 -12.12 7.85
CA ASP A 154 9.04 -11.14 6.85
C ASP A 154 8.39 -11.86 5.64
N TRP A 155 8.94 -13.01 5.25
CA TRP A 155 8.38 -13.83 4.17
C TRP A 155 7.05 -14.48 4.54
N ASP A 156 6.88 -14.94 5.79
CA ASP A 156 5.60 -15.47 6.26
C ASP A 156 4.52 -14.37 6.37
N GLU A 157 4.91 -13.11 6.54
CA GLU A 157 3.99 -11.96 6.41
C GLU A 157 3.53 -11.74 4.97
N VAL A 158 4.40 -11.94 3.98
CA VAL A 158 4.01 -11.91 2.56
C VAL A 158 2.91 -12.95 2.27
N LEU A 159 2.96 -14.14 2.88
CA LEU A 159 1.90 -15.15 2.75
C LEU A 159 0.59 -14.73 3.42
N LYS A 160 0.66 -14.06 4.57
CA LYS A 160 -0.55 -13.51 5.21
C LYS A 160 -1.17 -12.44 4.32
N LEU A 161 -0.34 -11.55 3.78
CA LEU A 161 -0.77 -10.51 2.86
C LEU A 161 -1.46 -11.13 1.65
N SER A 162 -0.90 -12.16 1.02
CA SER A 162 -1.47 -12.77 -0.20
C SER A 162 -2.89 -13.32 -0.04
N LYS A 163 -3.33 -13.54 1.21
CA LYS A 163 -4.64 -14.11 1.57
C LYS A 163 -5.65 -13.06 2.03
N LYS A 164 -5.27 -11.78 2.07
CA LYS A 164 -6.16 -10.69 2.52
C LYS A 164 -7.23 -10.41 1.46
N THR A 165 -8.50 -10.67 1.81
CA THR A 165 -9.67 -10.59 0.91
C THR A 165 -10.75 -9.61 1.37
N SER A 166 -10.62 -9.03 2.57
CA SER A 166 -11.55 -8.07 3.18
C SER A 166 -10.81 -7.05 4.04
#